data_AF-A0A8J4DIZ5-F1
#
_entry.id   AF-A0A8J4DIZ5-F1
#
_cell.length_a   1.000
_cell.length_b   1.000
_cell.length_c   1.000
_cell.angle_alpha   90.00
_cell.angle_beta   90.00
_cell.angle_gamma   90.00
#
_symmetry.space_group_name_H-M   'P 1'
#
loop_
_entity.id
_entity.type
_entity.pdbx_description
1 polymer ?
#
loop_
_entity_poly.entity_id
_entity_poly.type
_entity_poly.pdbx_seq_one_letter_code
_entity_poly.pdbx_strand_id
1 'polypeptide(L)'
;MTSISAGQSRSNPRFPVLGTIAVAAGAVLTWFAWLGWDSQYQVDPATGVSSGPYEAWQVVGCAVTLLALFVGALLAGVRPVPAGAALTVAFTAAWTAHAAATDDTGLYGVGMFMLLIGLGLATTVVGAVTMELRGRWAARRRR
;
A
#
# COMPACT_ATOMS: atom_id res chain seq x y z
N MET A 1 -7.33 -23.43 -47.26
CA MET A 1 -7.98 -22.82 -46.08
C MET A 1 -7.28 -23.34 -44.84
N THR A 2 -6.23 -22.65 -44.39
CA THR A 2 -5.39 -23.07 -43.26
C THR A 2 -5.71 -22.20 -42.06
N SER A 3 -6.32 -22.81 -41.04
CA SER A 3 -6.68 -22.18 -39.77
C SER A 3 -5.41 -21.84 -38.98
N ILE A 4 -5.14 -20.55 -38.77
CA ILE A 4 -4.11 -20.07 -37.84
C ILE A 4 -4.71 -20.16 -36.43
N SER A 5 -4.41 -21.26 -35.74
CA SER A 5 -4.69 -21.42 -34.32
C SER A 5 -3.79 -20.46 -33.53
N ALA A 6 -4.33 -19.28 -33.21
CA ALA A 6 -3.69 -18.35 -32.28
C ALA A 6 -3.70 -18.99 -30.89
N GLY A 7 -2.56 -19.53 -30.46
CA GLY A 7 -2.33 -20.01 -29.11
C GLY A 7 -2.52 -18.86 -28.12
N GLN A 8 -3.71 -18.76 -27.53
CA GLN A 8 -3.96 -17.94 -26.36
C GLN A 8 -3.11 -18.49 -25.22
N SER A 9 -1.99 -17.81 -24.93
CA SER A 9 -1.24 -17.97 -23.68
C SER A 9 -2.19 -17.67 -22.51
N ARG A 10 -2.76 -18.73 -21.91
CA ARG A 10 -3.58 -18.63 -20.70
C ARG A 10 -2.66 -18.23 -19.55
N SER A 11 -2.60 -16.94 -19.24
CA SER A 11 -1.94 -16.48 -18.01
C SER A 11 -2.56 -17.20 -16.82
N ASN A 12 -1.74 -17.93 -16.05
CA ASN A 12 -2.21 -18.73 -14.92
C ASN A 12 -2.84 -17.81 -13.84
N PRO A 13 -4.15 -17.93 -13.54
CA PRO A 13 -4.86 -17.01 -12.65
C PRO A 13 -4.37 -17.05 -11.19
N ARG A 14 -3.55 -18.05 -10.82
CA ARG A 14 -2.95 -18.19 -9.49
C ARG A 14 -1.92 -17.10 -9.17
N PHE A 15 -1.20 -16.62 -10.19
CA PHE A 15 -0.12 -15.65 -9.98
C PHE A 15 -0.63 -14.26 -9.51
N PRO A 16 -1.66 -13.65 -10.13
CA PRO A 16 -2.23 -12.39 -9.65
C PRO A 16 -2.83 -12.49 -8.23
N VAL A 17 -3.41 -13.64 -7.88
CA VAL A 17 -3.98 -13.88 -6.54
C VAL A 17 -2.86 -13.93 -5.51
N LEU A 18 -1.82 -14.73 -5.75
CA LEU A 18 -0.67 -14.84 -4.84
C LEU A 18 0.03 -13.49 -4.68
N GLY A 19 0.19 -12.73 -5.78
CA GLY A 19 0.74 -11.38 -5.73
C GLY A 19 -0.12 -10.42 -4.90
N THR A 20 -1.45 -10.52 -4.97
CA THR A 20 -2.36 -9.72 -4.13
C THR A 20 -2.21 -10.07 -2.64
N ILE A 21 -2.11 -11.36 -2.31
CA ILE A 21 -1.88 -11.83 -0.95
C ILE A 21 -0.52 -11.34 -0.44
N ALA A 22 0.52 -11.40 -1.28
CA ALA A 22 1.86 -10.91 -0.93
C ALA A 22 1.85 -9.39 -0.66
N VAL A 23 1.08 -8.61 -1.42
CA VAL A 23 0.89 -7.18 -1.17
C VAL A 23 0.20 -6.93 0.18
N ALA A 24 -0.86 -7.68 0.51
CA ALA A 24 -1.52 -7.57 1.81
C ALA A 24 -0.56 -7.88 2.96
N ALA A 25 0.17 -9.00 2.87
CA ALA A 25 1.16 -9.39 3.87
C ALA A 25 2.29 -8.36 4.00
N GLY A 26 2.81 -7.87 2.86
CA GLY A 26 3.84 -6.83 2.84
C GLY A 26 3.37 -5.52 3.46
N ALA A 27 2.11 -5.15 3.29
CA ALA A 27 1.53 -3.96 3.90
C ALA A 27 1.49 -4.08 5.44
N VAL A 28 1.07 -5.23 5.98
CA VAL A 28 1.10 -5.51 7.42
C VAL A 28 2.53 -5.48 7.96
N LEU A 29 3.47 -6.13 7.27
CA LEU A 29 4.89 -6.13 7.66
C LEU A 29 5.49 -4.72 7.63
N THR A 30 5.08 -3.89 6.67
CA THR A 30 5.54 -2.50 6.58
C THR A 30 5.07 -1.69 7.79
N TRP A 31 3.83 -1.91 8.24
CA TRP A 31 3.34 -1.29 9.47
C TRP A 31 4.20 -1.69 10.67
N PHE A 32 4.44 -2.99 10.87
CA PHE A 32 5.28 -3.49 11.97
C PHE A 32 6.72 -2.98 11.90
N ALA A 33 7.31 -2.87 10.71
CA ALA A 33 8.69 -2.44 10.54
C ALA A 33 8.92 -0.97 10.90
N TRP A 34 7.94 -0.11 10.61
CA TRP A 34 8.11 1.34 10.74
C TRP A 34 7.40 1.96 11.93
N LEU A 35 6.18 1.50 12.22
CA LEU A 35 5.26 2.19 13.15
C LEU A 35 4.84 1.29 14.32
N GLY A 36 4.76 -0.03 14.12
CA GLY A 36 4.14 -0.92 15.10
C GLY A 36 4.92 -1.14 16.41
N TRP A 37 6.15 -0.66 16.50
CA TRP A 37 7.01 -0.86 17.67
C TRP A 37 7.27 0.41 18.49
N ASP A 38 7.00 1.59 17.93
CA ASP A 38 7.25 2.86 18.63
C ASP A 38 5.97 3.36 19.31
N SER A 39 6.11 3.78 20.56
CA SER A 39 5.02 4.28 21.39
C SER A 39 5.45 5.50 22.21
N GLN A 40 6.67 6.02 21.98
CA GLN A 40 7.18 7.13 22.76
C GLN A 40 6.65 8.46 22.24
N TYR A 41 6.03 9.24 23.12
CA TYR A 41 5.63 10.61 22.83
C TYR A 41 6.73 11.59 23.25
N GLN A 42 6.98 12.56 22.38
CA GLN A 42 7.95 13.62 22.54
C GLN A 42 7.22 14.89 22.92
N VAL A 43 7.72 15.59 23.93
CA VAL A 43 7.20 16.90 24.33
C VAL A 43 8.17 17.98 23.88
N ASP A 44 7.68 18.93 23.08
CA ASP A 44 8.44 20.09 22.68
C ASP A 44 8.72 20.97 23.93
N PRO A 45 9.99 21.20 24.30
CA PRO A 45 10.33 22.00 25.48
C PRO A 45 9.93 23.47 25.37
N ALA A 46 9.79 24.01 24.15
CA ALA A 46 9.47 25.42 23.92
C ALA A 46 7.97 25.68 23.92
N THR A 47 7.16 24.74 23.41
CA THR A 47 5.71 24.91 23.27
C THR A 47 4.90 24.08 24.27
N GLY A 48 5.51 23.08 24.90
CA GLY A 48 4.83 22.11 25.77
C GLY A 48 3.90 21.15 25.02
N VAL A 49 3.90 21.19 23.68
CA VAL A 49 3.05 20.33 22.85
C VAL A 49 3.61 18.91 22.82
N SER A 50 2.75 17.93 23.10
CA SER A 50 3.07 16.52 22.91
C SER A 50 2.81 16.12 21.46
N SER A 51 3.80 15.49 20.84
CA SER A 51 3.76 14.93 19.50
C SER A 51 4.26 13.50 19.53
N GLY A 52 3.84 12.68 18.57
CA GLY A 52 4.20 11.25 18.53
C GLY A 52 2.97 10.36 18.36
N PRO A 53 3.15 9.03 18.50
CA PRO A 53 4.39 8.36 18.86
C PRO A 53 5.41 8.25 17.72
N TYR A 54 5.04 8.65 16.50
CA TYR A 54 5.88 8.46 15.32
C TYR A 54 6.70 9.69 14.96
N GLU A 55 7.97 9.48 14.70
CA GLU A 55 8.87 10.45 14.11
C GLU A 55 8.61 10.64 12.61
N ALA A 56 8.90 11.83 12.10
CA ALA A 56 8.66 12.16 10.68
C ALA A 56 9.36 11.19 9.72
N TRP A 57 10.57 10.74 10.06
CA TRP A 57 11.34 9.80 9.24
C TRP A 57 10.71 8.40 9.21
N GLN A 58 10.06 7.95 10.29
CA GLN A 58 9.35 6.66 10.32
C GLN A 58 8.16 6.68 9.37
N VAL A 59 7.38 7.77 9.40
CA VAL A 59 6.22 7.94 8.52
C VAL A 59 6.64 8.03 7.06
N VAL A 60 7.70 8.78 6.75
CA VAL A 60 8.25 8.88 5.39
C VAL A 60 8.78 7.52 4.92
N GLY A 61 9.54 6.81 5.75
CA GLY A 61 10.05 5.48 5.44
C GLY A 61 8.95 4.46 5.19
N CYS A 62 7.89 4.49 6.01
CA CYS A 62 6.69 3.70 5.82
C CYS A 62 6.02 3.99 4.46
N ALA A 63 5.78 5.26 4.15
CA ALA A 63 5.13 5.67 2.91
C ALA A 63 5.94 5.26 1.67
N VAL A 64 7.26 5.46 1.69
CA VAL A 64 8.16 5.05 0.60
C VAL A 64 8.17 3.52 0.43
N THR A 65 8.16 2.76 1.53
CA THR A 65 8.13 1.29 1.50
C THR A 65 6.82 0.77 0.90
N LEU A 66 5.68 1.32 1.31
CA LEU A 66 4.36 0.96 0.74
C LEU A 66 4.29 1.30 -0.75
N LEU A 67 4.83 2.46 -1.15
CA LEU A 67 4.89 2.88 -2.55
C LEU A 67 5.74 1.89 -3.38
N ALA A 68 6.93 1.54 -2.88
CA ALA A 68 7.81 0.58 -3.55
C ALA A 68 7.18 -0.80 -3.67
N LEU A 69 6.55 -1.30 -2.60
CA LEU A 69 5.81 -2.56 -2.59
C LEU A 69 4.70 -2.55 -3.66
N PHE A 70 3.88 -1.50 -3.67
CA PHE A 70 2.75 -1.40 -4.59
C PHE A 70 3.21 -1.32 -6.04
N VAL A 71 4.10 -0.38 -6.36
CA VAL A 71 4.64 -0.21 -7.72
C VAL A 71 5.34 -1.49 -8.17
N GLY A 72 6.14 -2.12 -7.31
CA GLY A 72 6.80 -3.40 -7.58
C GLY A 72 5.80 -4.50 -7.97
N ALA A 73 4.70 -4.64 -7.23
CA ALA A 73 3.64 -5.59 -7.55
C ALA A 73 2.98 -5.30 -8.91
N LEU A 74 2.72 -4.03 -9.22
CA LEU A 74 2.16 -3.64 -10.51
C LEU A 74 3.11 -3.95 -11.68
N LEU A 75 4.41 -3.68 -11.49
CA LEU A 75 5.45 -4.00 -12.48
C LEU A 75 5.62 -5.51 -12.66
N ALA A 76 5.44 -6.30 -11.60
CA ALA A 76 5.43 -7.77 -11.64
C ALA A 76 4.17 -8.36 -12.30
N GLY A 77 3.17 -7.53 -12.65
CA GLY A 77 1.96 -7.97 -13.37
C GLY A 77 0.76 -8.25 -12.47
N VAL A 78 0.79 -7.87 -11.20
CA VAL A 78 -0.39 -7.92 -10.32
C VAL A 78 -1.42 -6.88 -10.76
N ARG A 79 -2.71 -7.21 -10.64
CA ARG A 79 -3.80 -6.32 -11.07
C ARG A 79 -3.93 -5.13 -10.11
N PRO A 80 -4.07 -3.89 -10.61
CA PRO A 80 -3.98 -2.69 -9.78
C PRO A 80 -5.10 -2.56 -8.75
N VAL A 81 -6.34 -2.83 -9.14
CA VAL A 81 -7.51 -2.71 -8.25
C VAL A 81 -7.41 -3.65 -7.04
N PRO A 82 -7.26 -4.99 -7.19
CA PRO A 82 -7.17 -5.87 -6.03
C PRO A 82 -5.90 -5.63 -5.21
N ALA A 83 -4.76 -5.31 -5.84
CA ALA A 83 -3.54 -4.97 -5.09
C ALA A 83 -3.70 -3.70 -4.26
N GLY A 84 -4.30 -2.64 -4.81
CA GLY A 84 -4.50 -1.37 -4.11
C GLY A 84 -5.50 -1.52 -2.96
N ALA A 85 -6.59 -2.25 -3.18
CA ALA A 85 -7.56 -2.60 -2.14
C ALA A 85 -6.91 -3.44 -1.03
N ALA A 86 -6.14 -4.47 -1.40
CA ALA A 86 -5.46 -5.34 -0.44
C ALA A 86 -4.44 -4.58 0.42
N LEU A 87 -3.61 -3.72 -0.20
CA LEU A 87 -2.66 -2.88 0.52
C LEU A 87 -3.38 -1.95 1.50
N THR A 88 -4.41 -1.26 1.00
CA THR A 88 -5.17 -0.26 1.77
C THR A 88 -5.83 -0.91 2.98
N VAL A 89 -6.57 -1.99 2.77
CA VAL A 89 -7.29 -2.69 3.83
C VAL A 89 -6.33 -3.32 4.82
N ALA A 90 -5.29 -4.01 4.36
CA ALA A 90 -4.38 -4.72 5.26
C ALA A 90 -3.55 -3.77 6.14
N PHE A 91 -3.01 -2.69 5.57
CA PHE A 91 -2.29 -1.67 6.35
C PHE A 91 -3.21 -0.98 7.36
N THR A 92 -4.39 -0.55 6.91
CA THR A 92 -5.37 0.12 7.78
C THR A 92 -5.82 -0.80 8.90
N ALA A 93 -6.08 -2.09 8.61
CA ALA A 93 -6.48 -3.07 9.62
C ALA A 93 -5.38 -3.30 10.67
N ALA A 94 -4.11 -3.43 10.24
CA ALA A 94 -2.99 -3.60 11.17
C ALA A 94 -2.86 -2.40 12.12
N TRP A 95 -2.89 -1.18 11.57
CA TRP A 95 -2.87 0.04 12.37
C TRP A 95 -4.08 0.15 13.32
N THR A 96 -5.28 -0.14 12.80
CA THR A 96 -6.53 -0.03 13.56
C THR A 96 -6.58 -1.02 14.71
N ALA A 97 -6.09 -2.25 14.51
CA ALA A 97 -6.05 -3.25 15.57
C ALA A 97 -5.17 -2.81 16.76
N HIS A 98 -4.05 -2.15 16.48
CA HIS A 98 -3.18 -1.60 17.52
C HIS A 98 -3.78 -0.35 18.19
N ALA A 99 -4.31 0.59 17.39
CA ALA A 99 -4.92 1.81 17.88
C ALA A 99 -6.16 1.53 18.76
N ALA A 100 -7.04 0.62 18.32
CA ALA A 100 -8.22 0.23 19.09
C ALA A 100 -7.88 -0.46 20.43
N ALA A 101 -6.70 -1.06 20.56
CA ALA A 101 -6.25 -1.68 21.80
C ALA A 101 -5.66 -0.68 22.82
N THR A 102 -5.40 0.55 22.41
CA THR A 102 -4.67 1.56 23.20
C THR A 102 -5.41 2.88 23.37
N ASP A 103 -6.48 3.10 22.60
CA ASP A 103 -7.29 4.32 22.62
C ASP A 103 -8.70 4.07 23.19
N ASP A 104 -8.95 4.61 24.39
CA ASP A 104 -10.26 4.55 25.06
C ASP A 104 -11.23 5.65 24.58
N THR A 105 -10.77 6.62 23.78
CA THR A 105 -11.60 7.77 23.36
C THR A 105 -12.44 7.48 22.11
N GLY A 106 -12.07 6.46 21.33
CA GLY A 106 -12.69 6.14 20.04
C GLY A 106 -12.18 7.00 18.87
N LEU A 107 -11.22 7.91 19.09
CA LEU A 107 -10.60 8.72 18.04
C LEU A 107 -9.89 7.85 16.99
N TYR A 108 -9.46 6.64 17.35
CA TYR A 108 -8.92 5.65 16.42
C TYR A 108 -9.85 5.41 15.22
N GLY A 109 -11.18 5.50 15.40
CA GLY A 109 -12.14 5.34 14.32
C GLY A 109 -12.02 6.41 13.25
N VAL A 110 -11.84 7.68 13.64
CA VAL A 110 -11.60 8.79 12.71
C VAL A 110 -10.28 8.58 11.97
N GLY A 111 -9.23 8.17 12.69
CA GLY A 111 -7.94 7.83 12.11
C GLY A 111 -8.03 6.70 11.08
N MET A 112 -8.77 5.64 11.39
CA MET A 112 -9.04 4.52 10.47
C MET A 112 -9.70 5.03 9.19
N PHE A 113 -10.74 5.87 9.30
CA PHE A 113 -11.42 6.42 8.13
C PHE A 113 -10.51 7.31 7.28
N MET A 114 -9.72 8.18 7.91
CA MET A 114 -8.75 9.03 7.20
C MET A 114 -7.69 8.19 6.49
N LEU A 115 -7.16 7.13 7.13
CA LEU A 115 -6.22 6.21 6.51
C LEU A 115 -6.84 5.46 5.34
N LEU A 116 -8.06 4.94 5.50
CA LEU A 116 -8.76 4.20 4.45
C LEU A 116 -8.95 5.07 3.19
N ILE A 117 -9.41 6.32 3.37
CA ILE A 117 -9.63 7.26 2.27
C ILE A 117 -8.30 7.70 1.66
N GLY A 118 -7.35 8.15 2.49
CA GLY A 118 -6.06 8.67 2.02
C GLY A 118 -5.26 7.62 1.26
N LEU A 119 -5.15 6.41 1.81
CA LEU A 119 -4.41 5.31 1.18
C LEU A 119 -5.17 4.73 -0.04
N GLY A 120 -6.50 4.70 0.01
CA GLY A 120 -7.34 4.32 -1.13
C GLY A 120 -7.21 5.27 -2.32
N LEU A 121 -7.19 6.59 -2.06
CA LEU A 121 -6.94 7.60 -3.10
C LEU A 121 -5.51 7.51 -3.62
N ALA A 122 -4.52 7.37 -2.74
CA ALA A 122 -3.12 7.25 -3.13
C ALA A 122 -2.87 6.03 -4.01
N THR A 123 -3.39 4.85 -3.65
CA THR A 123 -3.24 3.63 -4.45
C THR A 123 -3.97 3.72 -5.80
N THR A 124 -5.12 4.39 -5.85
CA THR A 124 -5.81 4.69 -7.12
C THR A 124 -4.94 5.54 -8.05
N VAL A 125 -4.43 6.67 -7.54
CA VAL A 125 -3.60 7.60 -8.31
C VAL A 125 -2.31 6.93 -8.78
N VAL A 126 -1.58 6.29 -7.87
CA VAL A 126 -0.33 5.59 -8.19
C VAL A 126 -0.58 4.45 -9.18
N GLY A 127 -1.68 3.71 -9.02
CA GLY A 127 -2.07 2.65 -9.94
C GLY A 127 -2.28 3.17 -11.35
N ALA A 128 -3.04 4.25 -11.51
CA ALA A 128 -3.29 4.90 -12.79
C ALA A 128 -1.98 5.40 -13.44
N VAL A 129 -1.15 6.13 -12.69
CA VAL A 129 0.14 6.64 -13.17
C VAL A 129 1.06 5.51 -13.61
N THR A 130 1.17 4.44 -12.81
CA THR A 130 2.05 3.31 -13.11
C THR A 130 1.62 2.58 -14.39
N MET A 131 0.31 2.38 -14.59
CA MET A 131 -0.21 1.72 -15.81
C MET A 131 0.01 2.57 -17.05
N GLU A 132 -0.23 3.88 -16.97
CA GLU A 132 0.00 4.83 -18.06
C GLU A 132 1.49 4.86 -18.47
N LEU A 133 2.40 4.94 -17.49
CA LEU A 133 3.83 4.87 -17.75
C LEU A 133 4.19 3.53 -18.40
N ARG A 134 3.72 2.39 -17.87
CA ARG A 134 4.02 1.09 -18.46
C ARG A 134 3.58 0.98 -19.93
N GLY A 135 2.40 1.52 -20.26
CA GLY A 135 1.90 1.60 -21.64
C GLY A 135 2.81 2.43 -22.55
N ARG A 136 3.21 3.62 -22.12
CA ARG A 136 4.12 4.51 -22.87
C ARG A 136 5.48 3.87 -23.13
N TRP A 137 6.03 3.17 -22.14
CA TRP A 137 7.33 2.50 -22.27
C TRP A 137 7.27 1.32 -23.25
N ALA A 138 6.19 0.54 -23.23
CA ALA A 138 5.98 -0.54 -24.18
C ALA A 138 5.83 -0.02 -25.63
N ALA A 139 5.17 1.12 -25.82
CA ALA A 139 5.04 1.76 -27.12
C ALA A 139 6.40 2.27 -27.66
N ARG A 140 7.27 2.79 -26.79
CA ARG A 140 8.62 3.23 -27.16
C ARG A 140 9.54 2.08 -27.58
N ARG A 141 9.48 0.92 -26.91
CA ARG A 141 10.33 -0.26 -27.26
C ARG A 141 9.99 -0.92 -28.60
N ARG A 142 8.83 -0.62 -29.19
CA ARG A 142 8.37 -1.20 -30.46
C ARG A 142 8.70 -0.33 -31.69
N ARG A 143 9.27 0.84 -31.48
CA ARG A 143 9.82 1.71 -32.53
C ARG A 143 11.32 1.52 -32.60
#